data_AF-A0A1C4KH32-F1
#
_entry.id   AF-A0A1C4KH32-F1
#
_cell.length_a   1.000
_cell.length_b   1.000
_cell.length_c   1.000
_cell.angle_alpha   90.00
_cell.angle_beta   90.00
_cell.angle_gamma   90.00
#
_symmetry.space_group_name_H-M   'P 1'
#
loop_
_entity.id
_entity.type
_entity.pdbx_description
1 polymer ?
#
loop_
_entity_poly.entity_id
_entity_poly.type
_entity_poly.pdbx_seq_one_letter_code
_entity_poly.pdbx_strand_id
1 'polypeptide(L)'
;MQTSARDFLWFDDEFPDLARAHCLTFVRDVPPRELVRRLGGRVEPGVTGIHALVDAAYDRPSGAGRTVFGTTVLGEWTLLVEPNGWHGSDEALALP
;
A
#
# COMPACT_ATOMS: atom_id res chain seq x y z
N MET A 1 -18.45 23.52 5.48
CA MET A 1 -18.44 22.72 4.23
C MET A 1 -18.59 21.28 4.65
N GLN A 2 -19.62 20.57 4.18
CA GLN A 2 -19.89 19.19 4.58
C GLN A 2 -19.32 18.27 3.51
N THR A 3 -18.36 17.43 3.88
CA THR A 3 -17.79 16.40 3.01
C THR A 3 -18.76 15.23 2.91
N SER A 4 -18.93 14.68 1.70
CA SER A 4 -19.75 13.50 1.42
C SER A 4 -18.96 12.47 0.60
N ALA A 5 -19.49 11.25 0.49
CA ALA A 5 -18.89 10.21 -0.35
C ALA A 5 -18.71 10.63 -1.83
N ARG A 6 -19.56 11.56 -2.32
CA ARG A 6 -19.45 12.08 -3.69
C ARG A 6 -18.13 12.81 -3.94
N ASP A 7 -17.55 13.41 -2.91
CA ASP A 7 -16.29 14.16 -3.01
C ASP A 7 -15.08 13.23 -3.22
N PHE A 8 -15.27 11.91 -3.12
CA PHE A 8 -14.23 10.89 -3.24
C PHE A 8 -14.45 9.93 -4.42
N LEU A 9 -15.44 10.17 -5.29
CA LEU A 9 -15.69 9.31 -6.46
C LEU A 9 -14.50 9.25 -7.42
N TRP A 10 -13.69 10.31 -7.48
CA TRP A 10 -12.45 10.34 -8.25
C TRP A 10 -11.51 9.18 -7.91
N PHE A 11 -11.56 8.64 -6.69
CA PHE A 11 -10.68 7.54 -6.30
C PHE A 11 -11.05 6.23 -7.00
N ASP A 12 -12.33 5.97 -7.19
CA ASP A 12 -12.82 4.81 -7.96
C ASP A 12 -12.55 4.99 -9.46
N ASP A 13 -12.73 6.21 -9.97
CA ASP A 13 -12.51 6.54 -11.38
C ASP A 13 -11.03 6.49 -11.79
N GLU A 14 -10.13 7.04 -10.96
CA GLU A 14 -8.70 7.15 -11.28
C GLU A 14 -7.88 5.94 -10.78
N PHE A 15 -8.32 5.28 -9.71
CA PHE A 15 -7.59 4.18 -9.06
C PHE A 15 -8.49 2.97 -8.75
N PRO A 16 -9.20 2.41 -9.75
CA PRO A 16 -10.23 1.37 -9.52
C PRO A 16 -9.71 0.13 -8.81
N ASP A 17 -8.44 -0.25 -9.03
CA ASP A 17 -7.86 -1.42 -8.37
C ASP A 17 -7.54 -1.18 -6.89
N LEU A 18 -7.13 0.04 -6.53
CA LEU A 18 -6.96 0.43 -5.14
C LEU A 18 -8.32 0.64 -4.46
N ALA A 19 -9.27 1.25 -5.15
CA ALA A 19 -10.62 1.47 -4.64
C ALA A 19 -11.30 0.17 -4.23
N ARG A 20 -11.02 -0.92 -4.95
CA ARG A 20 -11.51 -2.26 -4.62
C ARG A 20 -10.93 -2.81 -3.33
N ALA A 21 -9.61 -2.72 -3.15
CA ALA A 21 -8.93 -3.15 -1.94
C ALA A 21 -7.54 -2.49 -1.82
N HIS A 22 -7.26 -1.89 -0.67
CA HIS A 22 -5.95 -1.34 -0.37
C HIS A 22 -5.69 -1.31 1.13
N CYS A 23 -4.42 -1.20 1.51
CA CYS A 23 -4.02 -0.81 2.86
C CYS A 23 -3.05 0.38 2.79
N LEU A 24 -3.26 1.38 3.66
CA LEU A 24 -2.38 2.52 3.86
C LEU A 24 -1.83 2.47 5.28
N THR A 25 -0.51 2.37 5.43
CA THR A 25 0.16 2.35 6.74
C THR A 25 1.09 3.53 6.87
N PHE A 26 0.90 4.34 7.91
CA PHE A 26 1.74 5.49 8.22
C PHE A 26 2.69 5.15 9.37
N VAL A 27 4.00 5.29 9.14
CA VAL A 27 5.04 5.04 10.14
C VAL A 27 5.88 6.30 10.33
N ARG A 28 5.89 6.85 11.55
CA ARG A 28 6.64 8.07 11.86
C ARG A 28 8.12 7.76 12.06
N ASP A 29 8.99 8.67 11.62
CA ASP A 29 10.43 8.67 11.90
C ASP A 29 11.19 7.38 11.47
N VAL A 30 10.62 6.64 10.51
CA VAL A 30 11.25 5.45 9.93
C VAL A 30 11.37 5.64 8.42
N PRO A 31 12.59 5.70 7.85
CA PRO A 31 12.76 5.86 6.40
C PRO A 31 12.20 4.68 5.60
N PRO A 32 11.76 4.87 4.34
CA PRO A 32 11.14 3.83 3.52
C PRO A 32 11.94 2.52 3.43
N ARG A 33 13.24 2.62 3.14
CA ARG A 33 14.13 1.45 3.05
C ARG A 33 14.25 0.71 4.38
N GLU A 34 14.25 1.45 5.49
CA GLU A 34 14.33 0.85 6.82
C GLU A 34 13.01 0.15 7.19
N LEU A 35 11.86 0.74 6.86
CA LEU A 35 10.57 0.10 7.04
C LEU A 35 10.51 -1.24 6.30
N VAL A 36 10.90 -1.28 5.02
CA VAL A 36 10.93 -2.51 4.23
C VAL A 36 11.83 -3.57 4.88
N ARG A 37 13.02 -3.18 5.37
CA ARG A 37 13.92 -4.11 6.08
C ARG A 37 13.30 -4.66 7.37
N ARG A 38 12.65 -3.82 8.17
CA ARG A 38 11.99 -4.24 9.43
C ARG A 38 10.87 -5.24 9.19
N LEU A 39 10.19 -5.13 8.06
CA LEU A 39 9.15 -6.08 7.63
C LEU A 39 9.73 -7.37 7.02
N GLY A 40 11.05 -7.56 7.02
CA GLY A 40 11.71 -8.71 6.39
C GLY A 40 11.68 -8.67 4.86
N GLY A 41 11.32 -7.53 4.26
CA GLY A 41 11.26 -7.32 2.83
C GLY A 41 12.64 -7.06 2.20
N ARG A 42 12.64 -6.96 0.87
CA ARG A 42 13.83 -6.61 0.07
C ARG A 42 13.55 -5.34 -0.71
N VAL A 43 14.51 -4.42 -0.69
CA VAL A 43 14.47 -3.24 -1.55
C VAL A 43 14.95 -3.65 -2.94
N GLU A 44 14.01 -3.78 -3.87
CA GLU A 44 14.29 -4.09 -5.28
C GLU A 44 14.43 -2.79 -6.09
N PRO A 45 15.06 -2.80 -7.29
CA PRO A 45 14.95 -1.71 -8.24
C PRO A 45 13.47 -1.42 -8.51
N GLY A 46 12.98 -0.31 -7.96
CA GLY A 46 11.56 -0.05 -7.82
C GLY A 46 10.93 0.52 -9.07
N VAL A 47 9.65 0.18 -9.28
CA VAL A 47 8.75 0.98 -10.10
C VAL A 47 8.41 2.27 -9.35
N THR A 48 8.20 3.37 -10.07
CA THR A 48 7.78 4.65 -9.49
C THR A 48 6.42 5.02 -10.05
N GLY A 49 5.53 5.49 -9.18
CA GLY A 49 4.16 5.86 -9.54
C GLY A 49 3.15 4.78 -9.17
N ILE A 50 1.93 5.22 -8.86
CA ILE A 50 0.90 4.36 -8.29
C ILE A 50 0.37 3.31 -9.28
N HIS A 51 0.19 3.65 -10.55
CA HIS A 51 -0.22 2.69 -11.58
C HIS A 51 0.82 1.58 -11.78
N ALA A 52 2.10 1.96 -11.92
CA ALA A 52 3.17 0.98 -12.07
C ALA A 52 3.33 0.07 -10.83
N LEU A 53 3.04 0.60 -9.64
CA LEU A 53 2.99 -0.19 -8.41
C LEU A 53 1.83 -1.20 -8.43
N VAL A 54 0.63 -0.77 -8.83
CA VAL A 54 -0.55 -1.63 -8.98
C VAL A 54 -0.26 -2.74 -9.98
N ASP A 55 0.21 -2.40 -11.18
CA ASP A 55 0.57 -3.38 -12.22
C ASP A 55 1.57 -4.42 -11.67
N ALA A 56 2.64 -3.97 -11.02
CA ALA A 56 3.64 -4.86 -10.44
C ALA A 56 3.09 -5.75 -9.31
N ALA A 57 2.08 -5.30 -8.58
CA ALA A 57 1.44 -6.07 -7.52
C ALA A 57 0.50 -7.16 -8.08
N TYR A 58 -0.20 -6.89 -9.18
CA TYR A 58 -1.15 -7.82 -9.80
C TYR A 58 -0.52 -8.75 -10.86
N ASP A 59 0.58 -8.35 -11.49
CA ASP A 59 1.31 -9.18 -12.48
C ASP A 59 2.02 -10.39 -11.85
N ARG A 60 2.13 -10.44 -10.52
CA ARG A 60 2.75 -11.57 -9.83
C ARG A 60 1.77 -12.74 -9.69
N PRO A 61 2.20 -13.98 -10.02
CA PRO A 61 1.37 -15.16 -9.81
C PRO A 61 0.88 -15.26 -8.36
N SER A 62 -0.41 -15.57 -8.18
CA SER A 62 -0.96 -15.87 -6.88
C SER A 62 -0.18 -17.03 -6.24
N GLY A 63 0.21 -16.87 -4.97
CA GLY A 63 0.98 -17.89 -4.24
C GLY A 63 2.50 -17.86 -4.46
N ALA A 64 3.06 -16.88 -5.16
CA ALA A 64 4.53 -16.71 -5.31
C ALA A 64 5.29 -16.39 -4.00
N GLY A 65 4.59 -16.34 -2.86
CA GLY A 65 5.18 -16.15 -1.52
C GLY A 65 5.79 -14.77 -1.29
N ARG A 66 5.54 -13.80 -2.18
CA ARG A 66 6.05 -12.42 -2.07
C ARG A 66 5.06 -11.41 -2.62
N THR A 67 4.91 -10.31 -1.88
CA THR A 67 4.02 -9.20 -2.20
C THR A 67 4.81 -7.95 -2.52
N VAL A 68 4.26 -7.07 -3.34
CA VAL A 68 4.85 -5.78 -3.67
C VAL A 68 4.15 -4.70 -2.86
N PHE A 69 4.94 -3.92 -2.13
CA PHE A 69 4.48 -2.73 -1.43
C PHE A 69 5.15 -1.50 -2.02
N GLY A 70 4.41 -0.41 -2.11
CA GLY A 70 4.94 0.91 -2.40
C GLY A 70 5.30 1.63 -1.12
N THR A 71 6.35 2.43 -1.13
CA THR A 71 6.68 3.30 0.00
C THR A 71 7.07 4.68 -0.48
N THR A 72 6.62 5.73 0.21
CA THR A 72 7.02 7.11 -0.05
C THR A 72 7.14 7.90 1.25
N VAL A 73 7.82 9.04 1.19
CA VAL A 73 7.96 9.98 2.32
C VAL A 73 6.89 11.07 2.20
N LEU A 74 6.14 11.28 3.29
CA LEU A 74 5.17 12.36 3.46
C LEU A 74 5.51 13.13 4.74
N GLY A 75 6.33 14.17 4.62
CA GLY A 75 6.85 14.89 5.78
C GLY A 75 7.70 13.98 6.68
N GLU A 76 7.29 13.85 7.94
CA GLU A 76 7.95 12.99 8.95
C GLU A 76 7.47 11.52 8.91
N TRP A 77 6.55 11.21 8.01
CA TRP A 77 5.97 9.88 7.87
C TRP A 77 6.50 9.16 6.64
N THR A 78 6.73 7.86 6.78
CA THR A 78 6.73 6.95 5.64
C THR A 78 5.32 6.40 5.47
N LEU A 79 4.76 6.57 4.28
CA LEU A 79 3.55 5.90 3.84
C LEU A 79 3.94 4.60 3.13
N LEU A 80 3.37 3.48 3.57
CA LEU A 80 3.39 2.20 2.87
C LEU A 80 2.01 1.95 2.26
N VAL A 81 1.99 1.55 0.99
CA VAL A 81 0.79 1.25 0.20
C VAL A 81 0.83 -0.22 -0.24
N GLU A 82 -0.25 -0.94 0.03
CA GLU A 82 -0.49 -2.29 -0.47
C GLU A 82 -1.66 -2.29 -1.47
N PRO A 83 -1.41 -2.57 -2.78
CA PRO A 83 -2.44 -2.51 -3.82
C PRO A 83 -3.54 -3.60 -3.84
N ASN A 84 -3.64 -4.44 -2.81
CA ASN A 84 -4.60 -5.56 -2.78
C ASN A 84 -5.21 -5.82 -1.39
N GLY A 85 -4.66 -5.22 -0.34
CA GLY A 85 -5.12 -5.38 1.04
C GLY A 85 -4.99 -6.80 1.61
N TRP A 86 -4.11 -7.65 1.07
CA TRP A 86 -4.02 -9.06 1.47
C TRP A 86 -3.30 -9.31 2.80
N HIS A 87 -2.39 -8.44 3.22
CA HIS A 87 -1.52 -8.65 4.40
C HIS A 87 -1.97 -7.83 5.61
N GLY A 88 -3.13 -7.17 5.51
CA GLY A 88 -3.78 -6.48 6.62
C GLY A 88 -4.19 -7.43 7.75
N SER A 89 -4.91 -6.89 8.73
CA SER A 89 -5.28 -7.60 9.96
C SER A 89 -5.95 -8.95 9.66
N ASP A 90 -5.33 -10.04 10.11
CA ASP A 90 -6.04 -11.30 10.28
C ASP A 90 -6.87 -11.26 11.58
N GLU A 91 -7.93 -12.06 11.68
CA GLU A 91 -8.79 -12.10 12.87
C GLU A 91 -8.02 -12.47 14.17
N ALA A 92 -6.90 -13.17 14.06
CA ALA A 92 -6.04 -13.50 15.20
C ALA A 92 -5.12 -12.35 15.63
N LEU A 93 -4.87 -11.37 14.76
CA LEU A 93 -4.05 -10.17 15.00
C LEU A 93 -4.90 -8.94 15.35
N ALA A 94 -6.21 -8.96 15.05
CA ALA A 94 -7.16 -7.92 15.45
C ALA A 94 -7.55 -8.08 16.93
N LEU A 95 -6.69 -7.60 17.84
CA LEU A 95 -7.00 -7.48 19.28
C LEU A 95 -7.77 -6.18 19.57
N PRO A 96 -8.58 -6.13 20.66
CA PRO A 96 -9.29 -4.92 21.10
C PRO A 96 -8.37 -3.73 21.39
#